data_AF-A0A250VSF0-F1
#
_entry.id   AF-A0A250VSF0-F1
#
_cell.length_a   1.000
_cell.length_b   1.000
_cell.length_c   1.000
_cell.angle_alpha   90.00
_cell.angle_beta   90.00
_cell.angle_gamma   90.00
#
_symmetry.space_group_name_H-M   'P 1'
#
loop_
_entity.id
_entity.type
_entity.pdbx_description
1 polymer ?
#
loop_
_entity_poly.entity_id
_entity_poly.type
_entity_poly.pdbx_seq_one_letter_code
_entity_poly.pdbx_strand_id
1 'polypeptide(L)'
;MQGHTHGRKDGRHALLAIVEDDLHADGRQFRTLDGIVLDTSDDMCGELIFTVFAAIAKFQRQQIVKGTREGLDAARARGRVGGRPRALTSEQITDARILLGAGQTRTAVAAKLRVSRWTLSRALDTASR
;
A
#
# COMPACT_ATOMS: atom_id res chain seq x y z
N MET A 1 14.17 9.06 -31.09
CA MET A 1 12.74 8.92 -30.75
C MET A 1 12.42 7.46 -31.00
N GLN A 2 12.23 6.59 -30.02
CA GLN A 2 11.20 6.59 -28.99
C GLN A 2 11.76 6.07 -27.66
N GLY A 3 11.38 6.71 -26.56
CA GLY A 3 11.68 6.23 -25.22
C GLY A 3 10.69 5.13 -24.84
N HIS A 4 11.20 3.92 -24.62
CA HIS A 4 10.45 2.90 -23.91
C HIS A 4 10.41 3.30 -22.43
N THR A 5 9.35 4.00 -22.05
CA THR A 5 8.97 4.17 -20.65
C THR A 5 8.59 2.79 -20.13
N HIS A 6 9.51 2.11 -19.44
CA HIS A 6 9.18 0.93 -18.66
C HIS A 6 8.26 1.42 -17.52
N GLY A 7 6.95 1.35 -17.79
CA GLY A 7 5.91 1.68 -16.84
C GLY A 7 6.17 0.87 -15.57
N ARG A 8 6.24 1.58 -14.44
CA ARG A 8 6.36 1.03 -13.10
C ARG A 8 5.30 -0.07 -12.91
N LYS A 9 5.68 -1.33 -13.17
CA LYS A 9 4.79 -2.48 -13.02
C LYS A 9 4.33 -2.52 -11.56
N ASP A 10 3.03 -2.35 -11.38
CA ASP A 10 2.36 -2.29 -10.10
C ASP A 10 2.64 -3.61 -9.36
N GLY A 11 3.00 -3.60 -8.07
CA GLY A 11 3.36 -4.81 -7.30
C GLY A 11 2.18 -5.77 -7.02
N ARG A 12 1.18 -5.80 -7.91
CA ARG A 12 -0.12 -6.45 -7.76
C ARG A 12 -0.38 -7.51 -8.83
N HIS A 13 0.63 -7.93 -9.59
CA HIS A 13 0.43 -8.96 -10.60
C HIS A 13 0.12 -10.30 -9.93
N ALA A 14 -1.02 -10.90 -10.30
CA ALA A 14 -1.32 -12.29 -10.00
C ALA A 14 -0.41 -13.19 -10.84
N LEU A 15 -0.15 -14.42 -10.38
CA LEU A 15 0.72 -15.38 -11.07
C LEU A 15 0.33 -15.57 -12.55
N LEU A 16 -0.98 -15.57 -12.84
CA LEU A 16 -1.52 -15.66 -14.20
C LEU A 16 -1.11 -14.48 -15.07
N ALA A 17 -1.19 -13.26 -14.54
CA ALA A 17 -0.83 -12.03 -15.27
C ALA A 17 0.67 -11.96 -15.57
N ILE A 18 1.53 -12.49 -14.71
CA ILE A 18 2.97 -12.53 -14.99
C ILE A 18 3.25 -13.48 -16.16
N VAL A 19 2.53 -14.59 -16.28
CA VAL A 19 2.83 -15.57 -17.34
C VAL A 19 2.12 -15.23 -18.65
N GLU A 20 0.84 -14.86 -18.62
CA GLU A 20 0.10 -14.44 -19.82
C GLU A 20 0.62 -13.11 -20.38
N ASP A 21 0.75 -12.06 -19.55
CA ASP A 21 1.06 -10.71 -20.05
C ASP A 21 2.57 -10.47 -20.24
N ASP A 22 3.44 -11.12 -19.45
CA ASP A 22 4.89 -10.85 -19.50
C ASP A 22 5.73 -11.96 -20.14
N LEU A 23 5.35 -13.24 -20.01
CA LEU A 23 6.14 -14.34 -20.60
C LEU A 23 5.66 -14.69 -22.00
N HIS A 24 4.38 -15.01 -22.19
CA HIS A 24 3.86 -15.40 -23.50
C HIS A 24 3.88 -14.25 -24.52
N ALA A 25 3.59 -13.03 -24.09
CA ALA A 25 3.66 -11.84 -24.96
C ALA A 25 5.06 -11.60 -25.54
N ASP A 26 6.11 -11.97 -24.80
CA ASP A 26 7.51 -11.85 -25.20
C ASP A 26 8.08 -13.16 -25.82
N GLY A 27 7.25 -14.20 -26.00
CA GLY A 27 7.67 -15.50 -26.52
C GLY A 27 8.59 -16.30 -25.58
N ARG A 28 8.52 -16.05 -24.27
CA ARG A 28 9.33 -16.71 -23.23
C ARG A 28 8.54 -17.82 -22.53
N GLN A 29 9.25 -18.82 -22.02
CA GLN A 29 8.66 -20.02 -21.40
C GLN A 29 9.04 -20.15 -19.93
N PHE A 30 8.18 -20.81 -19.14
CA PHE A 30 8.43 -21.12 -17.74
C PHE A 30 8.65 -22.62 -17.57
N ARG A 31 9.81 -22.99 -17.02
CA ARG A 31 10.13 -24.35 -16.63
C ARG A 31 10.73 -24.39 -15.24
N THR A 32 10.18 -25.25 -14.39
CA THR A 32 10.78 -25.55 -13.08
C THR A 32 11.90 -26.59 -13.24
N LEU A 33 13.08 -26.34 -12.68
CA LEU A 33 14.24 -27.24 -12.76
C LEU A 33 14.30 -28.27 -11.61
N ASP A 34 13.55 -28.05 -10.53
CA ASP A 34 13.56 -28.90 -9.35
C ASP A 34 12.19 -28.90 -8.64
N GLY A 35 11.77 -30.02 -8.07
CA GLY A 35 10.42 -30.20 -7.51
C GLY A 35 9.36 -30.62 -8.55
N ILE A 36 8.17 -30.01 -8.53
CA ILE A 36 7.09 -30.35 -9.50
C ILE A 36 7.52 -29.88 -10.88
N VAL A 37 7.67 -30.82 -11.81
CA VAL A 37 7.94 -30.54 -13.23
C VAL A 37 6.74 -29.80 -13.81
N LEU A 38 6.88 -28.49 -13.93
CA LEU A 38 5.93 -27.60 -14.58
C LEU A 38 6.65 -27.01 -15.78
N ASP A 39 6.12 -27.26 -16.95
CA ASP A 39 6.67 -26.81 -18.21
C ASP A 39 5.55 -26.24 -19.08
N THR A 40 5.62 -24.94 -19.36
CA THR A 40 4.64 -24.25 -20.22
C THR A 40 5.10 -24.16 -21.67
N SER A 41 6.15 -24.90 -22.05
CA SER A 41 6.81 -24.75 -23.35
C SER A 41 6.04 -25.36 -24.52
N ASP A 42 5.31 -26.47 -24.33
CA ASP A 42 4.58 -27.20 -25.40
C ASP A 42 3.61 -28.29 -24.85
N ASP A 43 3.22 -28.21 -23.56
CA ASP A 43 2.35 -29.20 -22.92
C ASP A 43 1.04 -28.57 -22.43
N MET A 44 -0.08 -28.97 -23.04
CA MET A 44 -1.43 -28.55 -22.63
C MET A 44 -1.72 -28.91 -21.16
N CYS A 45 -1.11 -29.99 -20.64
CA CYS A 45 -1.23 -30.33 -19.22
C CYS A 45 -0.47 -29.33 -18.34
N GLY A 46 0.73 -28.90 -18.75
CA GLY A 46 1.52 -27.90 -18.06
C GLY A 46 0.82 -26.54 -17.95
N GLU A 47 0.19 -26.09 -19.04
CA GLU A 47 -0.62 -24.87 -19.06
C GLU A 47 -1.83 -24.99 -18.13
N LEU A 48 -2.59 -26.08 -18.20
CA LEU A 48 -3.74 -26.31 -17.32
C LEU A 48 -3.35 -26.32 -15.83
N ILE A 49 -2.30 -27.05 -15.47
CA ILE A 49 -1.82 -27.14 -14.09
C ILE A 49 -1.38 -25.75 -13.61
N PHE A 50 -0.68 -25.01 -14.46
CA PHE A 50 -0.28 -23.64 -14.16
C PHE A 50 -1.49 -22.72 -13.90
N THR A 51 -2.53 -22.78 -14.75
CA THR A 51 -3.77 -22.01 -14.58
C THR A 51 -4.46 -22.34 -13.26
N VAL A 52 -4.51 -23.62 -12.88
CA VAL A 52 -5.07 -24.06 -11.59
C VAL A 52 -4.27 -23.48 -10.42
N PHE A 53 -2.94 -23.56 -10.45
CA PHE A 53 -2.09 -22.99 -9.40
C PHE A 53 -2.25 -21.48 -9.29
N ALA A 54 -2.32 -20.78 -10.41
CA ALA A 54 -2.55 -19.35 -10.44
C ALA A 54 -3.93 -18.97 -9.86
N ALA A 55 -4.98 -19.75 -10.16
CA ALA A 55 -6.30 -19.58 -9.58
C ALA A 55 -6.29 -19.79 -8.05
N ILE A 56 -5.60 -20.83 -7.57
CA ILE A 56 -5.43 -21.10 -6.12
C ILE A 56 -4.67 -19.96 -5.46
N ALA A 57 -3.56 -19.50 -6.03
CA ALA A 57 -2.77 -18.38 -5.50
C ALA A 57 -3.60 -17.10 -5.41
N LYS A 58 -4.44 -16.82 -6.42
CA LYS A 58 -5.39 -15.70 -6.42
C LYS A 58 -6.40 -15.83 -5.28
N PHE A 59 -6.99 -17.01 -5.11
CA PHE A 59 -7.93 -17.29 -4.02
C PHE A 59 -7.30 -17.09 -2.64
N GLN A 60 -6.10 -17.65 -2.41
CA GLN A 60 -5.38 -17.50 -1.13
C GLN A 60 -5.07 -16.03 -0.83
N ARG A 61 -4.63 -15.25 -1.83
CA ARG A 61 -4.43 -13.80 -1.66
C ARG A 61 -5.73 -13.10 -1.26
N GLN A 62 -6.85 -13.45 -1.88
CA GLN A 62 -8.15 -12.88 -1.54
C GLN A 62 -8.56 -13.23 -0.10
N GLN A 63 -8.31 -14.46 0.35
CA GLN A 63 -8.57 -14.87 1.74
C GLN A 63 -7.73 -14.07 2.75
N ILE A 64 -6.43 -13.87 2.48
CA ILE A 64 -5.56 -13.04 3.34
C ILE A 64 -6.07 -11.60 3.43
N VAL A 65 -6.46 -11.02 2.29
CA VAL A 65 -7.02 -9.66 2.24
C VAL A 65 -8.33 -9.58 3.02
N LYS A 66 -9.20 -10.58 2.87
CA LYS A 66 -10.48 -10.66 3.60
C LYS A 66 -10.23 -10.73 5.11
N GLY A 67 -9.39 -11.65 5.57
CA GLY A 67 -9.05 -11.78 7.00
C GLY A 67 -8.41 -10.52 7.58
N THR A 68 -7.59 -9.81 6.78
CA THR A 68 -7.02 -8.51 7.20
C THR A 68 -8.11 -7.46 7.42
N ARG A 69 -9.10 -7.38 6.52
CA ARG A 69 -10.22 -6.44 6.66
C ARG A 69 -11.09 -6.76 7.87
N GLU A 70 -11.44 -8.04 8.04
CA GLU A 70 -12.19 -8.51 9.22
C GLU A 70 -11.45 -8.18 10.52
N GLY A 71 -10.12 -8.39 10.55
CA GLY A 71 -9.29 -8.02 11.69
C GLY A 71 -9.25 -6.51 11.97
N LEU A 72 -9.16 -5.68 10.92
CA LEU A 72 -9.23 -4.22 11.03
C LEU A 72 -10.58 -3.74 11.55
N ASP A 73 -11.68 -4.33 11.06
CA ASP A 73 -13.04 -3.98 11.49
C ASP A 73 -13.28 -4.38 12.95
N ALA A 74 -12.83 -5.58 13.34
CA ALA A 74 -12.86 -6.00 14.74
C ALA A 74 -12.00 -5.08 15.64
N ALA A 75 -10.84 -4.61 15.17
CA ALA A 75 -10.01 -3.66 15.91
C ALA A 75 -10.69 -2.29 16.06
N ARG A 76 -11.36 -1.81 15.00
CA ARG A 76 -12.15 -0.56 15.02
C ARG A 76 -13.34 -0.66 15.97
N ALA A 77 -14.04 -1.79 15.99
CA ALA A 77 -15.14 -2.04 16.92
C ALA A 77 -14.68 -1.99 18.39
N ARG A 78 -13.43 -2.37 18.67
CA ARG A 78 -12.77 -2.20 19.99
C ARG A 78 -12.20 -0.79 20.23
N GLY A 79 -12.49 0.18 19.37
CA GLY A 79 -12.06 1.57 19.50
C GLY A 79 -10.66 1.88 18.96
N ARG A 80 -9.98 0.95 18.27
CA ARG A 80 -8.68 1.27 17.64
C ARG A 80 -8.91 2.07 16.35
N VAL A 81 -8.41 3.31 16.33
CA VAL A 81 -8.50 4.20 15.16
C VAL A 81 -7.57 3.74 14.02
N GLY A 82 -6.40 3.21 14.35
CA GLY A 82 -5.36 2.84 13.37
C GLY A 82 -4.62 4.05 12.79
N GLY A 83 -3.80 3.80 11.76
CA GLY A 83 -3.05 4.85 11.06
C GLY A 83 -1.85 5.42 11.84
N ARG A 84 -1.23 6.46 11.28
CA ARG A 84 -0.11 7.17 11.91
C ARG A 84 -0.65 8.07 13.05
N PRO A 85 -0.08 7.99 14.27
CA PRO A 85 -0.47 8.89 15.37
C PRO A 85 -0.36 10.37 14.99
N ARG A 86 -1.23 11.20 15.56
CA ARG A 86 -1.15 12.66 15.39
C ARG A 86 0.15 13.17 16.01
N ALA A 87 0.81 14.08 15.30
CA ALA A 87 2.09 14.65 15.73
C ALA A 87 1.95 15.69 16.86
N LEU A 88 0.76 16.26 17.05
CA LEU A 88 0.46 17.23 18.10
C LEU A 88 -0.75 16.74 18.91
N THR A 89 -0.70 16.95 20.23
CA THR A 89 -1.84 16.72 21.13
C THR A 89 -2.88 17.82 21.01
N SER A 90 -4.09 17.60 21.53
CA SER A 90 -5.13 18.63 21.58
C SER A 90 -4.68 19.85 22.38
N GLU A 91 -4.00 19.64 23.50
CA GLU A 91 -3.42 20.70 24.34
C GLU A 91 -2.40 21.53 23.57
N GLN A 92 -1.47 20.89 22.87
CA GLN A 92 -0.48 21.59 22.05
C GLN A 92 -1.10 22.41 20.91
N ILE A 93 -2.25 21.97 20.37
CA ILE A 93 -3.00 22.73 19.36
C ILE A 93 -3.66 23.96 20.01
N THR A 94 -4.20 23.82 21.21
CA THR A 94 -4.76 24.95 21.97
C THR A 94 -3.68 25.97 22.31
N ASP A 95 -2.53 25.52 22.82
CA ASP A 95 -1.38 26.38 23.12
C ASP A 95 -0.89 27.10 21.86
N ALA A 96 -0.82 26.39 20.73
CA ALA A 96 -0.46 26.99 19.46
C ALA A 96 -1.43 28.11 19.06
N ARG A 97 -2.74 27.94 19.25
CA ARG A 97 -3.74 28.98 18.95
C ARG A 97 -3.55 30.21 19.84
N ILE A 98 -3.27 30.01 21.13
CA ILE A 98 -3.01 31.11 22.08
C ILE A 98 -1.76 31.90 21.66
N LEU A 99 -0.65 31.20 21.36
CA LEU A 99 0.59 31.85 20.94
C LEU A 99 0.45 32.61 19.63
N LEU A 100 -0.34 32.08 18.68
CA LEU A 100 -0.65 32.77 17.43
C LEU A 100 -1.55 33.99 17.66
N GLY A 101 -2.54 33.91 18.56
CA GLY A 101 -3.38 35.03 18.95
C GLY A 101 -2.60 36.15 19.65
N ALA A 102 -1.53 35.80 20.38
CA ALA A 102 -0.58 36.73 20.96
C ALA A 102 0.42 37.34 19.95
N GLY A 103 0.26 37.07 18.65
CA GLY A 103 1.05 37.67 17.58
C GLY A 103 2.35 36.93 17.23
N GLN A 104 2.62 35.74 17.78
CA GLN A 104 3.78 34.96 17.34
C GLN A 104 3.63 34.43 15.91
N THR A 105 4.75 34.30 15.20
CA THR A 105 4.75 33.74 13.85
C THR A 105 4.56 32.22 13.87
N ARG A 106 3.91 31.68 12.83
CA ARG A 106 3.69 30.23 12.67
C ARG A 106 5.00 29.43 12.66
N THR A 107 6.08 30.02 12.15
CA THR A 107 7.40 29.38 12.13
C THR A 107 8.00 29.26 13.53
N ALA A 108 7.90 30.32 14.34
CA ALA A 108 8.37 30.31 15.72
C ALA A 108 7.60 29.31 16.59
N VAL A 109 6.27 29.28 16.46
CA VAL A 109 5.42 28.31 17.19
C VAL A 109 5.71 26.87 16.76
N ALA A 110 5.88 26.61 15.46
CA ALA A 110 6.21 25.28 14.96
C ALA A 110 7.58 24.79 15.47
N ALA A 111 8.58 25.66 15.48
CA ALA A 111 9.89 25.36 16.04
C ALA A 111 9.81 25.05 17.54
N LYS A 112 9.04 25.83 18.31
CA LYS A 112 8.83 25.61 19.75
C LYS A 112 8.18 24.25 20.04
N LEU A 113 7.24 23.83 19.19
CA LEU A 113 6.57 22.53 19.27
C LEU A 113 7.35 21.39 18.59
N ARG A 114 8.55 21.65 18.06
CA ARG A 114 9.41 20.69 17.35
C ARG A 114 8.72 19.97 16.19
N VAL A 115 7.86 20.69 15.47
CA VAL A 115 7.17 20.17 14.28
C VAL A 115 7.45 21.05 13.07
N SER A 116 7.27 20.50 11.86
CA SER A 116 7.34 21.31 10.65
C SER A 116 6.21 22.35 10.62
N ARG A 117 6.45 23.49 9.97
CA ARG A 117 5.41 24.51 9.73
C ARG A 117 4.17 23.92 9.05
N TRP A 118 4.36 22.95 8.14
CA TRP A 118 3.28 22.23 7.46
C TRP A 118 2.47 21.34 8.40
N THR A 119 3.14 20.65 9.34
CA THR A 119 2.50 19.84 10.38
C THR A 119 1.62 20.71 11.27
N LEU A 120 2.14 21.86 11.73
CA LEU A 120 1.38 22.82 12.52
C LEU A 120 0.16 23.36 11.75
N SER A 121 0.36 23.76 10.49
CA SER A 121 -0.73 24.27 9.65
C SER A 121 -1.83 23.24 9.44
N ARG A 122 -1.47 22.00 9.13
CA ARG A 122 -2.42 20.89 8.96
C ARG A 122 -3.17 20.60 10.25
N ALA A 123 -2.48 20.60 11.40
CA ALA A 123 -3.11 20.33 12.69
C ALA A 123 -4.16 21.40 13.07
N LEU A 124 -3.86 22.68 12.79
CA LEU A 124 -4.79 23.79 13.06
C LEU A 124 -6.04 23.73 12.17
N ASP A 125 -5.87 23.45 10.88
CA ASP A 125 -6.96 23.31 9.89
C ASP A 125 -7.83 22.07 10.15
N THR A 126 -7.19 20.96 10.51
CA THR A 126 -7.91 19.70 10.86
C THR A 126 -8.68 19.85 12.16
N ALA A 127 -8.27 20.73 13.07
CA ALA A 127 -8.95 20.98 14.34
C ALA A 127 -10.01 22.10 14.25
N SER A 128 -10.19 22.73 13.09
CA SER A 128 -11.29 23.67 12.80
C SER A 128 -12.43 23.03 12.00
N ARG A 129 -12.29 21.77 11.59
CA ARG A 129 -13.35 20.92 11.05
C ARG A 129 -13.90 20.02 12.15
#